data_AF-A0A426XQU0-F1
#
_entry.id   AF-A0A426XQU0-F1
#
_cell.length_a   1.000
_cell.length_b   1.000
_cell.length_c   1.000
_cell.angle_alpha   90.00
_cell.angle_beta   90.00
_cell.angle_gamma   90.00
#
_symmetry.space_group_name_H-M   'P 1'
#
loop_
_entity.id
_entity.type
_entity.pdbx_description
1 polymer ?
#
loop_
_entity_poly.entity_id
_entity_poly.type
_entity_poly.pdbx_seq_one_letter_code
_entity_poly.pdbx_strand_id
1 'polypeptide(L)' 'KRQAEAARIREKYSDRIPVKISFLCLYNFWTCLMALYRYLVPADLTVGQFVYVVRKRIKLSAEKAIFIFVKNTLPPTGI' A
#
# COMPACT_ATOMS: atom_id res chain seq x y z
N LYS A 1 -16.12 0.85 14.25
CA LYS A 1 -16.54 0.42 12.90
C LYS A 1 -15.38 -0.13 12.05
N ARG A 2 -14.27 0.60 11.81
CA ARG A 2 -13.15 0.09 10.97
C ARG A 2 -12.37 -1.09 11.57
N GLN A 3 -12.19 -1.15 12.89
CA GLN A 3 -11.49 -2.25 13.55
C GLN A 3 -12.25 -3.58 13.47
N ALA A 4 -13.59 -3.55 13.60
CA ALA A 4 -14.42 -4.74 13.48
C ALA A 4 -14.39 -5.33 12.05
N GLU A 5 -14.35 -4.47 11.03
CA GLU A 5 -14.20 -4.91 9.63
C GLU A 5 -12.82 -5.52 9.39
N ALA A 6 -11.75 -4.89 9.89
CA ALA A 6 -10.41 -5.45 9.80
C ALA A 6 -10.25 -6.78 10.55
N ALA A 7 -10.89 -6.93 11.72
CA ALA A 7 -10.91 -8.17 12.49
C ALA A 7 -11.63 -9.29 11.74
N ARG A 8 -12.83 -9.02 11.18
CA ARG A 8 -13.59 -9.98 10.38
C ARG A 8 -12.83 -10.44 9.13
N ILE A 9 -12.10 -9.53 8.48
CA ILE A 9 -11.28 -9.86 7.31
C ILE A 9 -10.06 -10.71 7.70
N ARG A 10 -9.43 -10.43 8.85
CA ARG A 10 -8.33 -11.25 9.38
C ARG A 10 -8.79 -12.65 9.80
N GLU A 11 -9.99 -12.77 10.35
CA GLU A 11 -10.57 -14.07 10.69
C GLU A 11 -10.86 -14.92 9.43
N LYS A 12 -11.33 -14.27 8.35
CA LYS A 12 -11.57 -14.93 7.06
C LYS A 12 -10.28 -15.29 6.30
N TYR A 13 -9.22 -14.50 6.49
CA TYR A 13 -7.93 -14.67 5.83
C TYR A 13 -6.80 -14.50 6.85
N SER A 14 -6.51 -15.55 7.62
CA SER A 14 -5.50 -15.54 8.69
C SER A 14 -4.11 -15.17 8.17
N ASP A 15 -3.78 -15.62 6.96
CA ASP A 15 -2.42 -15.51 6.42
C ASP A 15 -2.19 -14.18 5.69
N ARG A 16 -3.18 -13.28 5.69
CA ARG A 16 -3.16 -12.04 4.92
C ARG A 16 -3.52 -10.83 5.77
N ILE A 17 -2.77 -9.76 5.58
CA ILE A 17 -2.88 -8.51 6.30
C ILE A 17 -3.61 -7.50 5.39
N PRO A 18 -4.76 -6.95 5.83
CA PRO A 18 -5.44 -5.89 5.10
C PRO A 18 -4.65 -4.57 5.23
N VAL A 19 -4.16 -4.06 4.11
CA VAL A 19 -3.42 -2.80 4.01
C VAL A 19 -4.24 -1.79 3.22
N LYS A 20 -4.45 -0.61 3.80
CA LYS A 20 -5.07 0.52 3.11
C LYS A 20 -3.98 1.49 2.66
N ILE A 21 -3.97 1.83 1.38
CA ILE A 21 -3.05 2.81 0.80
C ILE A 21 -3.85 4.04 0.36
N SER A 22 -3.33 5.21 0.70
CA SER A 22 -3.74 6.50 0.15
C SER A 22 -2.61 7.03 -0.72
N PHE A 23 -2.91 7.39 -1.96
CA PHE A 23 -1.93 7.99 -2.87
C PHE A 23 -2.00 9.50 -2.82
N LEU A 24 -0.83 10.12 -2.96
CA LEU A 24 -0.68 11.55 -3.18
C LEU A 24 0.26 11.71 -4.36
N CYS A 25 -0.28 11.96 -5.56
CA CYS A 25 0.53 12.26 -6.73
C CYS A 25 0.59 13.77 -6.94
N LEU A 26 1.80 14.31 -7.01
CA LEU A 26 2.06 15.73 -7.21
C LEU A 26 1.64 16.25 -8.60
N TYR A 27 1.45 15.37 -9.59
CA TYR A 27 1.23 15.79 -10.99
C TYR A 27 -0.23 16.11 -11.33
N ASN A 28 -1.20 15.55 -10.59
CA ASN A 28 -2.62 15.87 -10.80
C ASN A 28 -3.36 15.79 -9.46
N PHE A 29 -3.31 16.91 -8.73
CA PHE A 29 -3.79 17.07 -7.35
C PHE A 29 -5.25 16.62 -7.16
N TRP A 30 -6.09 16.81 -8.19
CA TRP A 30 -7.54 16.57 -8.09
C TRP A 30 -7.92 15.09 -8.18
N THR A 31 -7.28 14.31 -9.06
CA THR A 31 -7.66 12.92 -9.32
C THR A 31 -7.00 11.94 -8.34
N CYS A 32 -5.85 12.30 -7.78
CA CYS A 32 -5.04 11.37 -7.00
C CYS A 32 -5.43 11.33 -5.51
N LEU A 33 -5.90 12.44 -4.95
CA LEU A 33 -6.29 12.55 -3.54
C LEU A 33 -7.43 11.60 -3.14
N MET A 34 -8.26 11.17 -4.10
CA MET A 34 -9.45 10.35 -3.85
C MET A 34 -9.23 8.84 -4.02
N ALA A 35 -8.07 8.40 -4.48
CA ALA A 35 -7.83 7.00 -4.80
C ALA A 35 -7.39 6.21 -3.55
N LEU A 36 -8.38 5.68 -2.83
CA LEU A 36 -8.18 4.76 -1.71
C LEU A 36 -8.11 3.31 -2.20
N TYR A 37 -6.96 2.67 -2.05
CA TYR A 37 -6.80 1.26 -2.43
C TYR A 37 -6.72 0.37 -1.20
N ARG A 38 -7.38 -0.78 -1.27
CA ARG A 38 -7.36 -1.82 -0.23
C ARG A 38 -6.67 -3.05 -0.80
N TYR A 39 -5.62 -3.51 -0.13
CA TYR A 39 -4.86 -4.68 -0.52
C TYR A 39 -4.93 -5.72 0.59
N LEU A 40 -5.00 -7.00 0.21
CA LEU A 40 -4.66 -8.11 1.12
C LEU A 40 -3.24 -8.54 0.78
N VAL A 41 -2.32 -8.29 1.70
CA VAL A 41 -0.90 -8.59 1.54
C VAL A 41 -0.59 -9.86 2.35
N PRO A 42 0.05 -10.89 1.77
CA PRO A 42 0.47 -12.04 2.57
C PRO A 42 1.51 -11.61 3.61
N ALA A 43 1.52 -12.26 4.77
CA ALA A 43 2.42 -11.89 5.88
C ALA A 43 3.91 -12.00 5.52
N ASP A 44 4.26 -12.86 4.56
CA ASP A 44 5.64 -13.12 4.12
C ASP A 44 6.16 -12.10 3.08
N LEU A 45 5.32 -11.16 2.61
CA LEU A 45 5.73 -10.20 1.59
C LEU A 45 6.62 -9.11 2.19
N THR A 46 7.80 -8.90 1.60
CA THR A 46 8.69 -7.81 2.03
C THR A 46 8.17 -6.45 1.56
N VAL A 47 8.62 -5.38 2.23
CA VAL A 47 8.29 -4.00 1.86
C VAL A 47 8.72 -3.70 0.41
N GLY A 48 9.91 -4.15 0.00
CA GLY A 48 10.41 -3.95 -1.37
C GLY A 48 9.53 -4.63 -2.43
N GLN A 49 9.12 -5.87 -2.21
CA GLN A 49 8.20 -6.58 -3.10
C GLN A 49 6.84 -5.88 -3.19
N PHE A 50 6.33 -5.36 -2.06
CA PHE A 50 5.09 -4.60 -2.04
C PHE A 50 5.19 -3.31 -2.86
N VAL A 51 6.29 -2.56 -2.73
CA VAL A 51 6.58 -1.35 -3.54
C VAL A 51 6.55 -1.70 -5.03
N TYR A 52 7.14 -2.84 -5.43
CA TYR A 52 7.16 -3.29 -6.82
C TYR A 52 5.75 -3.61 -7.35
N VAL A 53 4.91 -4.32 -6.57
CA VAL A 53 3.52 -4.60 -6.94
C VAL A 53 2.73 -3.30 -7.11
N VAL A 54 2.91 -2.34 -6.20
CA VAL A 54 2.27 -1.03 -6.27
C VAL A 54 2.72 -0.25 -7.51
N ARG A 55 4.02 -0.23 -7.82
CA ARG A 55 4.57 0.39 -9.05
C ARG A 55 3.91 -0.16 -10.31
N LYS A 56 3.77 -1.49 -10.40
CA LYS A 56 3.15 -2.17 -11.55
C LYS A 56 1.67 -1.83 -11.70
N ARG A 57 0.94 -1.64 -10.60
CA ARG A 57 -0.50 -1.27 -10.61
C ARG A 57 -0.75 0.16 -11.10
N ILE A 58 0.13 1.09 -10.73
CA ILE A 58 0.01 2.51 -11.09
C ILE A 58 0.57 2.76 -12.51
N LYS A 59 1.21 1.76 -13.14
CA LYS A 59 1.92 1.88 -14.42
C LYS A 59 2.92 3.03 -14.42
N LEU A 60 3.62 3.21 -13.30
CA LEU A 60 4.60 4.27 -13.17
C LEU A 60 5.89 3.91 -13.90
N SER A 61 6.42 4.84 -14.71
CA SER A 61 7.73 4.70 -15.36
C SER A 61 8.86 4.47 -14.33
N ALA A 62 9.90 3.75 -14.73
CA ALA A 62 11.09 3.50 -13.92
C ALA A 62 11.82 4.79 -13.51
N GLU A 63 11.69 5.85 -14.31
CA GLU A 63 12.29 7.17 -14.10
C GLU A 63 11.72 7.90 -12.87
N LYS A 64 10.50 7.56 -12.46
CA LYS A 64 9.82 8.23 -11.34
C LYS A 64 10.02 7.44 -10.06
N ALA A 65 10.44 8.15 -9.01
CA ALA A 65 10.58 7.60 -7.67
C ALA A 65 9.21 7.43 -6.99
N ILE A 66 9.11 6.40 -6.13
CA ILE A 66 7.96 6.16 -5.26
C ILE A 66 8.47 6.11 -3.83
N PHE A 67 7.79 6.81 -2.93
CA PHE A 67 8.05 6.75 -1.50
C PHE A 67 6.82 6.22 -0.78
N ILE A 68 7.02 5.25 0.11
CA ILE A 68 5.98 4.71 1.00
C ILE A 68 6.31 5.17 2.41
N PHE A 69 5.32 5.68 3.13
CA PHE A 69 5.45 6.10 4.50
C PHE A 69 4.56 5.25 5.41
N VAL A 70 5.12 4.74 6.49
CA VAL A 70 4.38 4.07 7.57
C VAL A 70 4.60 4.90 8.83
N LYS A 71 3.52 5.48 9.37
CA LYS A 71 3.59 6.40 10.53
C LYS A 71 4.61 7.54 10.32
N ASN A 72 4.61 8.16 9.14
CA ASN A 72 5.54 9.24 8.75
C ASN A 72 7.02 8.83 8.69
N THR A 73 7.35 7.55 8.88
CA THR A 73 8.70 7.02 8.72
C THR A 73 8.80 6.26 7.41
N LEU A 74 9.93 6.40 6.72
CA LEU A 74 10.27 5.51 5.60
C LEU A 74 10.59 4.14 6.20
N PRO A 75 9.74 3.12 5.97
CA PRO A 75 10.06 1.77 6.43
C PRO A 75 11.37 1.34 5.76
N PRO A 76 12.22 0.57 6.45
CA PRO A 76 13.41 0.01 5.83
C PRO A 76 12.98 -0.81 4.62
N THR A 77 13.40 -0.40 3.43
CA THR A 77 13.09 -1.12 2.19
C THR A 77 13.87 -2.43 2.06
N GLY A 78 14.71 -2.75 3.06
CA GLY A 78 15.54 -3.96 3.13
C GLY A 78 16.71 -3.88 2.16
N ILE A 79 17.90 -4.27 2.65
CA ILE A 79 19.07 -4.64 1.84
C ILE A 79 18.75 -5.92 1.08
#